data_AF-D3YZH7-F1
#
_entry.id   AF-D3YZH7-F1
#
_cell.length_a   1.000
_cell.length_b   1.000
_cell.length_c   1.000
_cell.angle_alpha   90.00
_cell.angle_beta   90.00
_cell.angle_gamma   90.00
#
_symmetry.space_group_name_H-M   'P 1'
#
loop_
_entity.id
_entity.type
_entity.pdbx_description
1 polymer ?
#
loop_
_entity_poly.entity_id
_entity_poly.type
_entity_poly.pdbx_seq_one_letter_code
_entity_poly.pdbx_strand_id
1 'polypeptide(L)'
;MGIPTVKREVKSYLVETLHSLIDNLYPEEKLDCVIVVFIGETDLDYVHSVVANLEKEFSREISSGLLEIISPPESYYPDLTNLKETFGDSKERVRWRTKQNLDYCFLMMYAQ
;
A
#
# COMPACT_ATOMS: atom_id res chain seq x y z
N MET A 1 8.60 7.94 0.54
CA MET A 1 8.48 6.85 -0.45
C MET A 1 7.18 6.11 -0.22
N GLY A 2 6.33 5.92 -1.23
CA GLY A 2 5.08 5.18 -1.07
C GLY A 2 5.17 3.76 -1.62
N ILE A 3 4.71 2.76 -0.84
CA ILE A 3 4.72 1.34 -1.18
C ILE A 3 3.27 0.82 -1.16
N PRO A 4 2.58 0.75 -2.30
CA PRO A 4 1.26 0.16 -2.36
C PRO A 4 1.35 -1.37 -2.29
N THR A 5 0.48 -1.98 -1.50
CA THR A 5 0.30 -3.43 -1.40
C THR A 5 -1.14 -3.83 -1.71
N VAL A 6 -1.26 -5.02 -2.30
CA VAL A 6 -2.53 -5.67 -2.65
C VAL A 6 -2.46 -7.11 -2.17
N LYS A 7 -3.61 -7.68 -1.81
CA LYS A 7 -3.72 -9.06 -1.37
C LYS A 7 -3.24 -9.98 -2.50
N ARG A 8 -2.31 -10.89 -2.17
CA ARG A 8 -1.80 -11.91 -3.09
C ARG A 8 -2.01 -13.29 -2.46
N GLU A 9 -2.42 -14.24 -3.27
CA GLU A 9 -2.71 -15.61 -2.82
C GLU A 9 -1.44 -16.43 -2.50
N VAL A 10 -0.30 -16.10 -3.11
CA VAL A 10 0.89 -16.98 -3.08
C VAL A 10 1.94 -16.54 -2.05
N LYS A 11 2.39 -15.29 -2.08
CA LYS A 11 3.38 -14.76 -1.13
C LYS A 11 3.29 -13.24 -1.04
N SER A 12 3.29 -12.71 0.19
CA SER A 12 3.50 -11.28 0.43
C SER A 12 4.99 -11.00 0.52
N TYR A 13 5.50 -10.12 -0.36
CA TYR A 13 6.89 -9.68 -0.36
C TYR A 13 7.10 -8.40 0.46
N LEU A 14 6.06 -7.93 1.14
CA LEU A 14 6.06 -6.61 1.80
C LEU A 14 7.15 -6.50 2.86
N VAL A 15 7.22 -7.48 3.77
CA VAL A 15 8.21 -7.51 4.87
C VAL A 15 9.64 -7.57 4.32
N GLU A 16 9.90 -8.47 3.36
CA GLU A 16 11.22 -8.62 2.72
C GLU A 16 11.65 -7.32 2.02
N THR A 17 10.71 -6.64 1.35
CA THR A 17 10.95 -5.37 0.67
C THR A 17 11.27 -4.26 1.67
N LEU A 18 10.51 -4.18 2.76
CA LEU A 18 10.72 -3.17 3.80
C LEU A 18 12.07 -3.33 4.49
N HIS A 19 12.46 -4.56 4.87
CA HIS A 19 13.82 -4.81 5.36
C HIS A 19 14.87 -4.36 4.34
N SER A 20 14.74 -4.78 3.09
CA SER A 20 15.71 -4.40 2.05
C SER A 20 15.79 -2.89 1.86
N LEU A 21 14.71 -2.13 2.04
CA LEU A 21 14.77 -0.68 1.93
C LEU A 21 15.39 -0.05 3.16
N ILE A 22 14.90 -0.39 4.35
CA ILE A 22 15.29 0.21 5.63
C ILE A 22 16.75 -0.12 5.98
N ASP A 23 17.23 -1.33 5.69
CA ASP A 23 18.59 -1.75 6.00
C ASP A 23 19.63 -1.09 5.08
N ASN A 24 19.21 -0.62 3.91
CA ASN A 24 20.07 0.09 2.96
C ASN A 24 20.05 1.62 3.13
N LEU A 25 19.28 2.16 4.08
CA LEU A 25 19.30 3.60 4.41
C LEU A 25 20.40 3.91 5.42
N TYR A 26 21.14 4.99 5.16
CA TYR A 26 22.07 5.57 6.13
C TYR A 26 21.31 6.20 7.32
N PRO A 27 21.94 6.32 8.50
CA PRO A 27 21.30 6.92 9.67
C PRO A 27 20.74 8.32 9.42
N GLU A 28 21.42 9.17 8.63
CA GLU A 28 20.90 10.49 8.28
C GLU A 28 19.67 10.39 7.38
N GLU A 29 19.66 9.49 6.39
CA GLU A 29 18.52 9.29 5.49
C GLU A 29 17.28 8.80 6.22
N LYS A 30 17.44 7.97 7.26
CA LYS A 30 16.32 7.52 8.12
C LYS A 30 15.63 8.66 8.86
N LEU A 31 16.30 9.79 9.05
CA LEU A 31 15.73 10.98 9.69
C LEU A 31 15.01 11.89 8.68
N ASP A 32 15.45 11.87 7.42
CA ASP A 32 14.96 12.74 6.36
C ASP A 32 13.98 12.06 5.39
N CYS A 33 13.59 10.81 5.64
CA CYS A 33 12.62 10.10 4.81
C CYS A 33 11.51 9.44 5.62
N VAL A 34 10.36 9.28 4.96
CA VAL A 34 9.21 8.54 5.45
C VAL A 34 8.84 7.49 4.40
N ILE A 35 8.64 6.25 4.82
CA ILE A 35 8.12 5.16 4.02
C ILE A 35 6.64 5.00 4.36
N VAL A 36 5.77 5.21 3.38
CA VAL A 36 4.32 5.08 3.53
C VAL A 36 3.88 3.78 2.90
N VAL A 37 3.45 2.81 3.70
CA VAL A 37 2.85 1.56 3.23
C VAL A 37 1.35 1.76 3.06
N PHE A 38 0.88 1.67 1.82
CA PHE A 38 -0.53 1.78 1.50
C PHE A 38 -1.14 0.39 1.27
N ILE A 39 -2.07 0.00 2.14
CA ILE A 39 -2.82 -1.26 2.02
C ILE A 39 -4.08 -0.98 1.19
N GLY A 40 -4.03 -1.26 -0.10
CA GLY A 40 -5.13 -1.01 -1.04
C GLY A 40 -6.23 -2.05 -0.97
N GLU A 41 -6.68 -2.43 0.22
CA GLU A 41 -7.74 -3.43 0.43
C GLU A 41 -8.83 -2.86 1.32
N THR A 42 -10.08 -3.29 1.10
CA THR A 42 -11.24 -2.86 1.90
C THR A 42 -11.72 -3.93 2.89
N ASP A 43 -11.21 -5.16 2.76
CA ASP A 43 -11.41 -6.25 3.71
C ASP A 43 -10.67 -5.93 5.02
N LEU A 44 -11.40 -5.48 6.04
CA LEU A 44 -10.83 -5.03 7.31
C LEU A 44 -10.06 -6.13 8.04
N ASP A 45 -10.50 -7.39 7.95
CA ASP A 45 -9.80 -8.49 8.61
C ASP A 45 -8.43 -8.69 7.96
N TYR A 46 -8.37 -8.61 6.63
CA TYR A 46 -7.09 -8.64 5.92
C TYR A 46 -6.21 -7.43 6.27
N VAL A 47 -6.76 -6.21 6.26
CA VAL A 47 -6.02 -4.99 6.59
C VAL A 47 -5.43 -5.09 8.00
N HIS A 48 -6.22 -5.45 9.00
CA HIS A 48 -5.75 -5.62 10.38
C HIS A 48 -4.68 -6.72 10.48
N SER A 49 -4.81 -7.82 9.73
CA SER A 49 -3.78 -8.87 9.72
C SER A 49 -2.43 -8.37 9.20
N VAL A 50 -2.44 -7.51 8.17
CA VAL A 50 -1.23 -6.91 7.60
C VAL A 50 -0.64 -5.89 8.58
N VAL A 51 -1.48 -5.02 9.17
CA VAL A 51 -1.05 -4.04 10.18
C VAL A 51 -0.39 -4.75 11.36
N ALA A 52 -1.03 -5.76 11.94
CA ALA A 52 -0.48 -6.49 13.08
C ALA A 52 0.86 -7.16 12.77
N ASN A 53 1.03 -7.66 11.53
CA ASN A 53 2.31 -8.22 11.09
C ASN A 53 3.39 -7.12 10.98
N LEU A 54 3.06 -5.96 10.41
CA LEU A 54 4.00 -4.84 10.30
C LEU A 54 4.36 -4.23 11.66
N GLU A 55 3.41 -4.10 12.58
CA GLU A 55 3.66 -3.65 13.95
C GLU A 55 4.59 -4.60 14.70
N LYS A 56 4.44 -5.90 14.49
CA LYS A 56 5.32 -6.90 15.10
C LYS A 56 6.75 -6.80 14.57
N GLU A 57 6.94 -6.67 13.26
CA GLU A 57 8.26 -6.71 12.62
C GLU A 57 8.97 -5.34 12.61
N PHE A 58 8.24 -4.22 12.55
CA PHE A 58 8.76 -2.86 12.35
C PHE A 58 8.31 -1.85 13.42
N SER A 59 8.01 -2.32 14.63
CA SER A 59 7.56 -1.46 15.75
C SER A 59 8.47 -0.24 15.99
N ARG A 60 9.78 -0.40 15.84
CA ARG A 60 10.75 0.67 16.02
C ARG A 60 10.62 1.73 14.92
N GLU A 61 10.54 1.33 13.67
CA GLU A 61 10.45 2.24 12.52
C GLU A 61 9.10 2.97 12.48
N ILE A 62 8.03 2.30 12.93
CA ILE A 62 6.73 2.93 13.11
C ILE A 62 6.78 3.97 14.22
N SER A 63 7.30 3.60 15.40
CA SER A 63 7.38 4.54 16.53
C SER A 63 8.31 5.72 16.27
N SER A 64 9.33 5.57 15.42
CA SER A 64 10.22 6.66 15.03
C SER A 64 9.64 7.57 13.95
N GLY A 65 8.51 7.22 13.33
CA GLY A 65 7.92 7.94 12.20
C GLY A 65 8.61 7.67 10.86
N LEU A 66 9.51 6.67 10.79
CA LEU A 66 10.13 6.26 9.51
C LEU A 66 9.14 5.45 8.66
N LEU A 67 8.26 4.68 9.28
CA LEU A 67 7.28 3.84 8.60
C LEU A 67 5.85 4.25 8.99
N GLU A 68 5.05 4.66 8.03
CA GLU A 68 3.63 4.98 8.18
C GLU A 68 2.78 3.96 7.44
N ILE A 69 1.64 3.59 8.00
CA ILE A 69 0.74 2.59 7.41
C ILE A 69 -0.62 3.24 7.20
N ILE A 70 -1.12 3.19 5.98
CA ILE A 70 -2.41 3.77 5.60
C ILE A 70 -3.25 2.74 4.83
N SER A 71 -4.57 2.89 4.92
CA SER A 71 -5.53 2.16 4.08
C SER A 71 -6.69 3.10 3.72
N PRO A 72 -7.31 2.94 2.54
CA PRO A 72 -8.43 3.75 2.15
C PRO A 72 -9.74 3.22 2.78
N PRO A 73 -10.69 4.09 3.12
CA PRO A 73 -12.04 3.63 3.44
C PRO A 73 -12.71 3.02 2.20
N GLU A 74 -13.62 2.07 2.38
CA GLU A 74 -14.36 1.46 1.26
C GLU A 74 -15.05 2.52 0.37
N SER A 75 -15.59 3.58 1.00
CA SER A 75 -16.26 4.69 0.32
C SER A 75 -15.36 5.50 -0.61
N TYR A 76 -14.04 5.34 -0.54
CA TYR A 76 -13.10 5.98 -1.46
C TYR A 76 -13.21 5.40 -2.87
N TYR A 77 -13.50 4.10 -2.99
CA TYR A 77 -13.60 3.45 -4.28
C TYR A 77 -15.00 3.64 -4.88
N PRO A 78 -15.12 4.15 -6.13
CA PRO A 78 -16.40 4.20 -6.82
C PRO A 78 -16.81 2.79 -7.28
N ASP A 79 -18.03 2.65 -7.80
CA ASP A 79 -18.45 1.41 -8.44
C ASP A 79 -17.59 1.11 -9.68
N LEU A 80 -16.80 0.03 -9.61
CA LEU A 80 -15.90 -0.41 -10.68
C LEU A 80 -16.51 -1.51 -11.57
N THR A 81 -17.80 -1.83 -11.44
CA THR A 81 -18.45 -2.91 -12.20
C THR A 81 -18.77 -2.52 -13.64
N ASN A 82 -19.07 -1.25 -13.89
CA ASN A 82 -19.55 -0.72 -15.18
C ASN A 82 -18.50 0.10 -15.94
N LEU A 83 -17.24 -0.32 -15.88
CA LEU A 83 -16.15 0.34 -16.59
C LEU A 83 -16.16 0.01 -18.08
N LYS A 84 -15.89 1.03 -18.92
CA LYS A 84 -15.76 0.86 -20.37
C LYS A 84 -14.49 0.07 -20.70
N GLU A 85 -14.63 -0.94 -21.55
CA GLU A 85 -13.47 -1.66 -22.08
C GLU A 85 -12.63 -0.74 -22.98
N THR A 86 -11.32 -0.76 -22.76
CA THR A 86 -10.36 0.07 -23.49
C THR A 86 -9.16 -0.77 -23.89
N PHE A 87 -8.54 -0.46 -25.04
CA PHE A 87 -7.28 -1.08 -25.48
C PHE A 87 -7.31 -2.63 -25.59
N GLY A 88 -8.49 -3.23 -25.77
CA GLY A 88 -8.64 -4.69 -25.87
C GLY A 88 -8.44 -5.44 -24.54
N ASP A 89 -8.39 -4.74 -23.41
CA ASP A 89 -8.29 -5.36 -22.10
C ASP A 89 -9.64 -5.98 -21.67
N SER A 90 -9.58 -7.10 -20.94
CA SER A 90 -10.76 -7.68 -20.29
C SER A 90 -11.31 -6.74 -19.20
N LYS A 91 -12.61 -6.85 -18.88
CA LYS A 91 -13.23 -6.06 -17.80
C LYS A 91 -12.49 -6.14 -16.47
N GLU A 92 -12.02 -7.33 -16.11
CA GLU A 92 -11.25 -7.55 -14.88
C GLU A 92 -9.95 -6.73 -14.89
N ARG A 93 -9.27 -6.70 -16.03
CA ARG A 93 -8.02 -5.96 -16.19
C ARG A 93 -8.22 -4.44 -16.22
N VAL A 94 -9.32 -3.98 -16.82
CA VAL A 94 -9.73 -2.57 -16.77
C VAL A 94 -10.07 -2.16 -15.33
N ARG A 95 -10.82 -2.99 -14.61
CA ARG A 95 -11.12 -2.79 -13.18
C ARG A 95 -9.86 -2.72 -12.34
N TRP A 96 -8.94 -3.66 -12.52
CA TRP A 96 -7.66 -3.69 -11.82
C TRP A 96 -6.86 -2.41 -12.02
N ARG A 97 -6.68 -1.97 -13.28
CA ARG A 97 -5.94 -0.74 -13.58
C ARG A 97 -6.63 0.52 -13.08
N THR A 98 -7.96 0.57 -13.15
CA THR A 98 -8.73 1.70 -12.63
C THR A 98 -8.56 1.82 -11.12
N LYS A 99 -8.70 0.70 -10.40
CA LYS A 99 -8.43 0.65 -8.96
C LYS A 99 -7.01 1.09 -8.64
N GLN A 100 -6.01 0.57 -9.36
CA GLN A 100 -4.60 0.92 -9.15
C GLN A 100 -4.34 2.43 -9.33
N ASN A 101 -4.98 3.08 -10.30
CA ASN A 101 -4.88 4.54 -10.43
C ASN A 101 -5.45 5.26 -9.21
N LEU A 102 -6.59 4.80 -8.69
CA LEU A 102 -7.17 5.36 -7.47
C LEU A 102 -6.27 5.14 -6.25
N ASP A 103 -5.63 3.97 -6.15
CA ASP A 103 -4.65 3.65 -5.10
C ASP A 103 -3.48 4.65 -5.12
N TYR A 104 -2.95 4.96 -6.31
CA TYR A 104 -1.92 5.99 -6.47
C TYR A 104 -2.42 7.40 -6.12
N CYS A 105 -3.65 7.76 -6.51
CA CYS A 105 -4.24 9.03 -6.12
C CYS A 105 -4.35 9.17 -4.60
N PHE A 106 -4.77 8.12 -3.90
CA PHE A 106 -4.90 8.15 -2.44
C PHE A 106 -3.55 8.38 -1.76
N LEU A 107 -2.54 7.62 -2.19
CA LEU A 107 -1.18 7.73 -1.68
C LEU A 107 -0.59 9.12 -1.95
N MET A 108 -0.83 9.70 -3.12
CA MET A 108 -0.41 11.07 -3.44
C MET A 108 -1.13 12.13 -2.59
N MET A 109 -2.44 11.97 -2.32
CA MET A 109 -3.18 12.88 -1.45
C MET A 109 -2.71 12.82 0.00
N TYR A 110 -2.33 11.64 0.49
CA TYR A 110 -1.80 11.48 1.84
C TYR A 110 -0.45 12.17 2.02
N ALA A 111 0.43 12.09 1.02
CA ALA A 111 1.80 12.60 1.08
C ALA A 111 1.93 14.10 0.72
N GLN A 112 0.85 14.88 0.82
CA GLN A 112 0.85 16.33 0.53
C GLN A 112 1.44 17.20 1.64
#